data_AF-A0A5N7XFA4-F1
#
_entry.id   AF-A0A5N7XFA4-F1
#
_cell.length_a   1.000
_cell.length_b   1.000
_cell.length_c   1.000
_cell.angle_alpha   90.00
_cell.angle_beta   90.00
_cell.angle_gamma   90.00
#
_symmetry.space_group_name_H-M   'P 1'
#
loop_
_entity.id
_entity.type
_entity.pdbx_description
1 polymer ?
#
loop_
_entity_poly.entity_id
_entity_poly.type
_entity_poly.pdbx_seq_one_letter_code
_entity_poly.pdbx_strand_id
1 'polypeptide(L)'
;MRIKAIAFLLTSIAFSAMCEKAIAHDQNPIAGEVRKAASESLQVYQKSGISGLISAVSDCWKLPRDFCLYLDAASHRLALGAMHSGAQLSEYFYDESVSKRGHAWLVSNGHGRVANEQYLQAVDQIMVRALVVQREKLPDGKP
;
A
#
# COMPACT_ATOMS: atom_id res chain seq x y z
N MET A 1 -10.18 56.41 -35.86
CA MET A 1 -10.48 55.28 -36.78
C MET A 1 -9.19 54.56 -37.14
N ARG A 2 -9.02 53.32 -36.68
CA ARG A 2 -8.43 52.17 -37.40
C ARG A 2 -8.38 50.97 -36.46
N ILE A 3 -8.95 49.88 -36.95
CA ILE A 3 -9.29 48.62 -36.31
C ILE A 3 -8.03 47.80 -36.06
N LYS A 4 -7.91 47.14 -34.89
CA LYS A 4 -7.44 45.74 -34.74
C LYS A 4 -8.04 45.12 -33.47
N ALA A 5 -9.25 44.57 -33.60
CA ALA A 5 -9.79 43.66 -32.59
C ALA A 5 -9.07 42.31 -32.75
N ILE A 6 -8.37 41.87 -31.71
CA ILE A 6 -7.74 40.55 -31.66
C ILE A 6 -8.84 39.56 -31.30
N ALA A 7 -9.32 38.82 -32.30
CA ALA A 7 -10.19 37.68 -32.08
C ALA A 7 -9.35 36.53 -31.51
N PHE A 8 -9.30 36.41 -30.19
CA PHE A 8 -8.87 35.16 -29.54
C PHE A 8 -10.01 34.16 -29.67
N LEU A 9 -9.88 33.23 -30.61
CA LEU A 9 -10.72 32.03 -30.71
C LEU A 9 -10.50 31.16 -29.47
N LEU A 10 -11.35 31.36 -28.46
CA LEU A 10 -11.61 30.40 -27.39
C LEU A 10 -12.22 29.14 -28.00
N THR A 11 -11.38 28.18 -28.40
CA THR A 11 -11.84 26.81 -28.58
C THR A 11 -11.86 26.14 -27.22
N SER A 12 -12.99 26.34 -26.51
CA SER A 12 -13.45 25.44 -25.48
C SER A 12 -13.62 24.05 -26.09
N ILE A 13 -12.63 23.17 -25.92
CA ILE A 13 -12.92 21.74 -25.91
C ILE A 13 -13.30 21.42 -24.47
N ALA A 14 -14.58 21.63 -24.17
CA ALA A 14 -15.24 20.91 -23.10
C ALA A 14 -15.23 19.44 -23.51
N PHE A 15 -14.22 18.69 -23.07
CA PHE A 15 -14.31 17.24 -23.09
C PHE A 15 -15.13 16.84 -21.86
N SER A 16 -16.44 16.87 -22.07
CA SER A 16 -17.44 16.37 -21.14
C SER A 16 -17.07 14.95 -20.73
N ALA A 17 -17.11 14.74 -19.42
CA ALA A 17 -17.03 13.46 -18.75
C ALA A 17 -17.59 12.29 -19.57
N MET A 18 -16.71 11.37 -19.97
CA MET A 18 -17.06 9.95 -19.96
C MET A 18 -16.50 9.37 -18.67
N CYS A 19 -17.31 9.48 -17.62
CA CYS A 19 -17.17 8.67 -16.42
C CYS A 19 -17.64 7.25 -16.79
N GLU A 20 -16.81 6.53 -17.54
CA GLU A 20 -16.96 5.09 -17.70
C GLU A 20 -15.89 4.41 -16.87
N LYS A 21 -16.36 3.74 -15.83
CA LYS A 21 -15.62 2.78 -15.02
C LYS A 21 -14.91 1.78 -15.95
N ALA A 22 -13.62 1.96 -16.15
CA ALA A 22 -12.74 0.87 -16.54
C ALA A 22 -11.48 1.00 -15.69
N ILE A 23 -11.55 0.33 -14.54
CA ILE A 23 -10.44 -0.03 -13.67
C ILE A 23 -9.26 -0.39 -14.57
N ALA A 24 -8.24 0.47 -14.60
CA ALA A 24 -6.96 0.10 -15.17
C ALA A 24 -6.55 -1.20 -14.47
N HIS A 25 -6.59 -2.30 -15.21
CA HIS A 25 -6.16 -3.59 -14.71
C HIS A 25 -4.66 -3.46 -14.47
N ASP A 26 -4.30 -3.18 -13.23
CA ASP A 26 -2.93 -2.99 -12.78
C ASP A 26 -2.16 -4.25 -13.17
N GLN A 27 -1.37 -4.18 -14.25
CA GLN A 27 -0.68 -5.33 -14.88
C GLN A 27 0.44 -5.89 -13.99
N ASN A 28 0.56 -5.40 -12.77
CA ASN A 28 1.53 -5.89 -11.81
C ASN A 28 1.02 -7.21 -11.18
N PRO A 29 1.71 -8.34 -11.42
CA PRO A 29 1.24 -9.67 -11.01
C PRO A 29 1.04 -9.81 -9.50
N ILE A 30 1.70 -8.96 -8.69
CA ILE A 30 1.59 -8.99 -7.23
C ILE A 30 0.56 -8.02 -6.67
N ALA A 31 0.03 -7.09 -7.47
CA ALA A 31 -0.86 -6.03 -6.97
C ALA A 31 -2.16 -6.55 -6.35
N GLY A 32 -2.67 -7.69 -6.82
CA GLY A 32 -3.83 -8.36 -6.21
C GLY A 32 -3.55 -8.80 -4.77
N GLU A 33 -2.46 -9.53 -4.58
CA GLU A 33 -2.06 -10.06 -3.27
C GLU A 33 -1.63 -8.95 -2.30
N VAL A 34 -0.96 -7.91 -2.78
CA VAL A 34 -0.61 -6.72 -1.98
C VAL A 34 -1.88 -5.99 -1.50
N ARG A 35 -2.87 -5.79 -2.38
CA ARG A 35 -4.17 -5.19 -2.00
C ARG A 35 -4.95 -6.05 -1.01
N LYS A 36 -4.89 -7.36 -1.17
CA LYS A 36 -5.47 -8.31 -0.21
C LYS A 36 -4.80 -8.20 1.15
N ALA A 37 -3.47 -8.22 1.22
CA ALA A 37 -2.71 -8.06 2.46
C ALA A 37 -2.99 -6.72 3.15
N ALA A 38 -3.12 -5.63 2.38
CA ALA A 38 -3.53 -4.32 2.90
C ALA A 38 -4.92 -4.38 3.57
N SER A 39 -5.89 -5.00 2.89
CA SER A 39 -7.26 -5.13 3.41
C SER A 39 -7.33 -6.02 4.65
N GLU A 40 -6.67 -7.18 4.63
CA GLU A 40 -6.64 -8.11 5.77
C GLU A 40 -5.94 -7.48 6.98
N SER A 41 -4.81 -6.81 6.78
CA SER A 41 -4.09 -6.14 7.87
C SER A 41 -4.91 -5.00 8.46
N LEU A 42 -5.61 -4.21 7.62
CA LEU A 42 -6.48 -3.15 8.12
C LEU A 42 -7.63 -3.72 8.97
N GLN A 43 -8.27 -4.80 8.54
CA GLN A 43 -9.31 -5.47 9.32
C GLN A 43 -8.77 -6.01 10.65
N VAL A 44 -7.59 -6.63 10.65
CA VAL A 44 -6.92 -7.10 11.87
C VAL A 44 -6.62 -5.93 12.81
N TYR A 45 -6.07 -4.84 12.29
CA TYR A 45 -5.77 -3.64 13.07
C TYR A 45 -7.02 -3.02 13.68
N GLN A 46 -8.12 -2.90 12.92
CA GLN A 46 -9.39 -2.38 13.42
C GLN A 46 -10.00 -3.26 14.52
N LYS A 47 -9.81 -4.58 14.43
CA LYS A 47 -10.37 -5.53 15.40
C LYS A 47 -9.53 -5.65 16.68
N SER A 48 -8.21 -5.66 16.54
CA SER A 48 -7.30 -6.11 17.59
C SER A 48 -6.06 -5.22 17.75
N GLY A 49 -5.98 -4.10 17.04
CA GLY A 49 -4.86 -3.16 17.12
C GLY A 49 -3.51 -3.76 16.73
N ILE A 50 -2.43 -3.16 17.25
CA ILE A 50 -1.04 -3.56 16.97
C ILE A 50 -0.75 -5.00 17.40
N SER A 51 -1.30 -5.46 18.53
CA SER A 51 -1.09 -6.83 18.99
C SER A 51 -1.67 -7.86 18.01
N GLY A 52 -2.83 -7.58 17.42
CA GLY A 52 -3.42 -8.40 16.37
C GLY A 52 -2.53 -8.49 15.13
N LEU A 53 -1.95 -7.37 14.70
CA LEU A 53 -1.00 -7.34 13.58
C LEU A 53 0.23 -8.21 13.87
N ILE A 54 0.80 -8.11 15.07
CA ILE A 54 1.94 -8.93 15.49
C ILE A 54 1.59 -10.43 15.40
N SER A 55 0.44 -10.84 15.95
CA SER A 55 0.01 -12.23 15.89
C SER A 55 -0.17 -12.70 14.44
N ALA A 56 -0.84 -11.91 13.60
CA ALA A 56 -1.09 -12.28 12.20
C ALA A 56 0.22 -12.44 11.40
N VAL A 57 1.17 -11.50 11.54
CA VAL A 57 2.47 -11.56 10.85
C VAL A 57 3.31 -12.72 11.40
N SER A 58 3.36 -12.90 12.71
CA SER A 58 4.08 -13.99 13.36
C SER A 58 3.57 -15.36 12.92
N ASP A 59 2.24 -15.53 12.89
CA ASP A 59 1.59 -16.76 12.43
C ASP A 59 1.84 -17.01 10.94
N CYS A 60 1.83 -15.97 10.10
CA CYS A 60 2.17 -16.11 8.69
C CYS A 60 3.58 -16.66 8.51
N TRP A 61 4.57 -16.11 9.23
CA TRP A 61 5.96 -16.51 9.14
C TRP A 61 6.27 -17.89 9.73
N LYS A 62 5.33 -18.56 10.40
CA LYS A 62 5.47 -19.99 10.75
C LYS A 62 5.46 -20.90 9.51
N LEU A 63 4.78 -20.47 8.45
CA LEU A 63 4.78 -21.13 7.14
C LEU A 63 5.05 -20.07 6.05
N PRO A 64 6.34 -19.67 5.89
CA PRO A 64 6.75 -18.56 5.02
C PRO A 64 6.28 -18.73 3.57
N ARG A 65 5.78 -17.63 3.01
CA ARG A 65 5.34 -17.50 1.61
C ARG A 65 5.36 -16.02 1.22
N ASP A 66 5.31 -15.72 -0.08
CA ASP A 66 5.34 -14.32 -0.56
C ASP A 66 4.26 -13.44 0.07
N PHE A 67 3.07 -13.99 0.32
CA PHE A 67 1.99 -13.27 0.99
C PHE A 67 2.40 -12.73 2.37
N CYS A 68 3.29 -13.41 3.10
CA CYS A 68 3.77 -12.93 4.39
C CYS A 68 4.61 -11.67 4.28
N LEU A 69 5.35 -11.47 3.18
CA LEU A 69 6.04 -10.20 2.91
C LEU A 69 5.03 -9.06 2.82
N TYR A 70 3.94 -9.27 2.11
CA TYR A 70 2.92 -8.24 1.89
C TYR A 70 2.16 -7.94 3.18
N LEU A 71 1.83 -8.98 3.96
CA LEU A 71 1.17 -8.83 5.25
C LEU A 71 2.05 -8.08 6.25
N ASP A 72 3.36 -8.39 6.26
CA ASP A 72 4.35 -7.72 7.11
C ASP A 72 4.51 -6.24 6.72
N ALA A 73 4.64 -5.96 5.42
CA ALA A 73 4.71 -4.60 4.90
C ALA A 73 3.44 -3.78 5.24
N ALA A 74 2.24 -4.35 5.07
CA ALA A 74 0.99 -3.71 5.44
C ALA A 74 0.92 -3.39 6.93
N SER A 75 1.25 -4.39 7.76
CA SER A 75 1.22 -4.29 9.22
C SER A 75 2.21 -3.25 9.73
N HIS A 76 3.42 -3.22 9.17
CA HIS A 76 4.43 -2.21 9.43
C HIS A 76 3.91 -0.80 9.11
N ARG A 77 3.32 -0.59 7.93
CA ARG A 77 2.75 0.71 7.54
C ARG A 77 1.62 1.17 8.46
N LEU A 78 0.74 0.25 8.87
CA LEU A 78 -0.33 0.54 9.83
C LEU A 78 0.24 0.89 11.21
N ALA A 79 1.25 0.16 11.68
CA ALA A 79 1.92 0.43 12.95
C ALA A 79 2.63 1.79 12.96
N LEU A 80 3.31 2.15 11.87
CA LEU A 80 3.86 3.49 11.68
C LEU A 80 2.76 4.56 11.68
N GLY A 81 1.63 4.31 11.00
CA GLY A 81 0.48 5.23 11.01
C GLY A 81 -0.08 5.45 12.43
N ALA A 82 -0.19 4.38 13.21
CA ALA A 82 -0.61 4.44 14.61
C ALA A 82 0.40 5.21 15.47
N MET A 83 1.69 5.03 15.23
CA MET A 83 2.75 5.76 15.93
C MET A 83 2.65 7.26 15.72
N HIS A 84 2.42 7.71 14.49
CA HIS A 84 2.18 9.13 14.18
C HIS A 84 0.93 9.69 14.88
N SER A 85 0.03 8.82 15.33
CA SER A 85 -1.18 9.16 16.09
C SER A 85 -1.01 9.01 17.61
N GLY A 86 0.22 8.74 18.09
CA GLY A 86 0.58 8.69 19.51
C GLY A 86 0.79 7.29 20.10
N ALA A 87 0.67 6.21 19.31
CA ALA A 87 0.99 4.86 19.79
C ALA A 87 2.53 4.64 19.86
N GLN A 88 2.99 3.75 20.74
CA GLN A 88 4.38 3.30 20.69
C GLN A 88 4.55 2.28 19.55
N LEU A 89 5.60 2.46 18.73
CA LEU A 89 5.96 1.47 17.73
C LEU A 89 6.57 0.25 18.41
N SER A 90 5.99 -0.93 18.16
CA SER A 90 6.57 -2.20 18.61
C SER A 90 7.87 -2.49 17.86
N GLU A 91 8.89 -3.01 18.56
CA GLU A 91 10.14 -3.49 17.97
C GLU A 91 9.91 -4.51 16.84
N TYR A 92 8.80 -5.24 16.91
CA TYR A 92 8.37 -6.17 15.88
C TYR A 92 8.20 -5.50 14.50
N PHE A 93 7.82 -4.22 14.50
CA PHE A 93 7.58 -3.39 13.32
C PHE A 93 8.65 -2.31 13.11
N TYR A 94 9.79 -2.37 13.78
CA TYR A 94 10.94 -1.54 13.39
C TYR A 94 11.40 -1.90 11.97
N ASP A 95 11.90 -0.89 11.25
CA ASP A 95 12.39 -1.05 9.87
C ASP A 95 13.40 -2.20 9.78
N GLU A 96 14.32 -2.30 10.75
CA GLU A 96 15.31 -3.38 10.82
C GLU A 96 14.67 -4.77 10.97
N SER A 97 13.63 -4.90 11.79
CA SER A 97 12.95 -6.18 12.05
C SER A 97 12.19 -6.65 10.83
N VAL A 98 11.43 -5.76 10.20
CA VAL A 98 10.65 -6.04 8.99
C VAL A 98 11.59 -6.35 7.83
N SER A 99 12.61 -5.51 7.64
CA SER A 99 13.60 -5.68 6.59
C SER A 99 14.36 -7.00 6.76
N LYS A 100 14.77 -7.37 7.98
CA LYS A 100 15.43 -8.64 8.27
C LYS A 100 14.56 -9.84 7.88
N ARG A 101 13.27 -9.85 8.24
CA ARG A 101 12.33 -10.93 7.87
C ARG A 101 12.17 -11.03 6.35
N GLY A 102 11.93 -9.89 5.69
CA GLY A 102 11.75 -9.85 4.25
C GLY A 102 12.98 -10.31 3.47
N HIS A 103 14.16 -9.84 3.87
CA HIS A 103 15.42 -10.28 3.26
C HIS A 103 15.70 -11.76 3.51
N ALA A 104 15.45 -12.29 4.71
CA ALA A 104 15.64 -13.70 5.00
C ALA A 104 14.83 -14.61 4.06
N TRP A 105 13.57 -14.24 3.77
CA TRP A 105 12.75 -14.96 2.80
C TRP A 105 13.30 -14.86 1.38
N LEU A 106 13.64 -13.64 0.94
CA LEU A 106 14.08 -13.37 -0.43
C LEU A 106 15.50 -13.87 -0.73
N VAL A 107 16.33 -14.15 0.27
CA VAL A 107 17.63 -14.79 0.07
C VAL A 107 17.49 -16.16 -0.59
N SER A 108 16.47 -16.95 -0.20
CA SER A 108 16.27 -18.31 -0.72
C SER A 108 15.23 -18.41 -1.83
N ASN A 109 14.37 -17.39 -1.99
CA ASN A 109 13.22 -17.42 -2.90
C ASN A 109 13.22 -16.28 -3.93
N GLY A 110 14.18 -15.37 -3.85
CA GLY A 110 14.27 -14.20 -4.72
C GLY A 110 15.20 -14.38 -5.90
N HIS A 111 15.57 -13.26 -6.52
CA HIS A 111 16.32 -13.20 -7.78
C HIS A 111 17.67 -12.50 -7.65
N GLY A 112 18.19 -12.37 -6.43
CA GLY A 112 19.43 -11.68 -6.10
C GLY A 112 19.21 -10.29 -5.47
N ARG A 113 20.23 -9.76 -4.81
CA ARG A 113 20.11 -8.58 -3.91
C ARG A 113 19.40 -7.38 -4.56
N VAL A 114 19.86 -6.94 -5.73
CA VAL A 114 19.30 -5.76 -6.42
C VAL A 114 17.85 -5.99 -6.83
N ALA A 115 17.54 -7.16 -7.40
CA ALA A 115 16.18 -7.50 -7.80
C ALA A 115 15.24 -7.60 -6.59
N ASN A 116 15.72 -8.13 -5.47
CA ASN A 116 14.97 -8.23 -4.21
C ASN A 116 14.69 -6.84 -3.62
N GLU A 117 15.65 -5.92 -3.64
CA GLU A 117 15.45 -4.53 -3.20
C GLU A 117 14.40 -3.82 -4.06
N GLN A 118 14.50 -3.93 -5.39
CA GLN A 118 13.51 -3.38 -6.32
C GLN A 118 12.12 -3.97 -6.10
N TYR A 119 12.05 -5.28 -5.86
CA TYR A 119 10.81 -5.97 -5.57
C TYR A 119 10.16 -5.47 -4.28
N LEU A 120 10.92 -5.33 -3.19
CA LEU A 120 10.41 -4.79 -1.93
C LEU A 120 9.93 -3.34 -2.08
N GLN A 121 10.64 -2.51 -2.86
CA GLN A 121 10.20 -1.16 -3.18
C GLN A 121 8.88 -1.15 -3.97
N ALA A 122 8.72 -2.04 -4.95
CA ALA A 122 7.49 -2.15 -5.72
C ALA A 122 6.31 -2.60 -4.84
N VAL A 123 6.52 -3.60 -3.97
CA VAL A 123 5.54 -4.02 -2.96
C VAL A 123 5.09 -2.84 -2.12
N ASP A 124 6.03 -2.06 -1.59
CA ASP A 124 5.76 -0.93 -0.71
C ASP A 124 4.99 0.19 -1.43
N GLN A 125 5.35 0.53 -2.66
CA GLN A 125 4.63 1.55 -3.44
C GLN A 125 3.17 1.16 -3.69
N ILE A 126 2.91 -0.10 -4.04
CA ILE A 126 1.56 -0.62 -4.23
C ILE A 126 0.82 -0.65 -2.88
N MET A 127 1.50 -1.06 -1.80
CA MET A 127 0.94 -1.14 -0.45
C MET A 127 0.45 0.23 0.04
N VAL A 128 1.27 1.27 -0.10
CA VAL A 128 0.89 2.63 0.29
C VAL A 128 -0.38 3.08 -0.45
N ARG A 129 -0.43 2.87 -1.78
CA ARG A 129 -1.63 3.18 -2.58
C ARG A 129 -2.84 2.38 -2.14
N ALA A 130 -2.66 1.08 -1.87
CA ALA A 130 -3.73 0.20 -1.43
C ALA A 130 -4.31 0.64 -0.08
N LEU A 131 -3.47 0.97 0.90
CA LEU A 131 -3.91 1.42 2.22
C LEU A 131 -4.65 2.77 2.16
N VAL A 132 -4.21 3.70 1.30
CA VAL A 132 -4.94 4.97 1.07
C VAL A 132 -6.35 4.68 0.55
N VAL A 133 -6.47 3.87 -0.50
CA VAL A 133 -7.77 3.50 -1.09
C VAL A 133 -8.67 2.77 -0.09
N GLN A 134 -8.10 1.92 0.78
CA GLN A 134 -8.90 1.23 1.81
C GLN A 134 -9.40 2.21 2.89
N ARG A 135 -8.61 3.23 3.22
CA ARG A 135 -9.01 4.27 4.18
C ARG A 135 -10.15 5.15 3.66
N GLU A 136 -10.11 5.53 2.38
CA GLU A 136 -11.18 6.31 1.72
C GLU A 136 -12.52 5.56 1.66
N LYS A 137 -12.50 4.23 1.75
CA LYS A 137 -13.72 3.39 1.79
C LYS A 137 -14.32 3.27 3.18
N LEU A 138 -13.63 3.74 4.22
CA LEU A 138 -14.19 3.78 5.56
C LEU A 138 -15.19 4.94 5.61
N PRO A 139 -16.48 4.69 5.95
CA PRO A 139 -17.43 5.78 6.12
C PRO A 139 -16.91 6.71 7.22
N ASP A 140 -16.93 8.03 6.94
CA ASP A 140 -16.41 9.07 7.81
C ASP A 140 -16.79 8.84 9.28
N GLY A 141 -15.76 8.73 10.14
CA GLY A 141 -15.93 9.01 11.56
C GLY A 141 -15.82 7.85 12.54
N LYS A 142 -14.90 6.89 12.37
CA LYS A 142 -14.29 6.26 13.55
C LYS A 142 -12.77 6.11 13.42
N PRO A 143 -12.02 6.45 14.48
CA PRO A 143 -10.57 6.23 14.55
C PRO A 143 -10.21 4.75 14.41
#